data_AF-A0A968VL54-F1
#
_entry.id   AF-A0A968VL54-F1
#
_cell.length_a   1.000
_cell.length_b   1.000
_cell.length_c   1.000
_cell.angle_alpha   90.00
_cell.angle_beta   90.00
_cell.angle_gamma   90.00
#
_symmetry.space_group_name_H-M   'P 1'
#
loop_
_entity.id
_entity.type
_entity.pdbx_description
1 polymer ?
#
loop_
_entity_poly.entity_id
_entity_poly.type
_entity_poly.pdbx_seq_one_letter_code
_entity_poly.pdbx_strand_id
1 'polypeptide(L)'
;MPIDPSMIGDLAALPALLLLFTAPGWALLALSGLWRRFPGLQAWCVSIGLSIAFYPVLFYTFRTLLPSLRLGPLPLALLLLLCVTLALWLLRHEWRALVRFTPLEWLAIALVMLTLLTRLLIITDQPYPAWADSLHHALLTRLTAEHGVLPSTLEPYFAIPLGQYHLGLYALTASLAWLSGLPAHSALLLTAQMLNGLCGLGVFLALDRYSGRLGAVVGVAVVGLLSHQPAWYVNWGRFTQIASQTIMLIAWVLSWEALRIWRAPATTRRDRCWVVGLARC
;
A
#
# COMPACT_ATOMS: atom_id res chain seq x y z
N MET A 1 8.63 -12.74 28.32
CA MET A 1 7.59 -13.35 27.47
C MET A 1 8.32 -14.13 26.38
N PRO A 2 8.20 -15.47 26.32
CA PRO A 2 8.85 -16.26 25.28
C PRO A 2 8.26 -15.89 23.91
N ILE A 3 9.13 -15.71 22.91
CA ILE A 3 8.76 -15.45 21.52
C ILE A 3 8.17 -16.74 20.94
N ASP A 4 6.89 -16.71 20.57
CA ASP A 4 6.22 -17.83 19.91
C ASP A 4 6.87 -18.09 18.52
N PRO A 5 7.17 -19.35 18.13
CA PRO A 5 7.68 -19.68 16.81
C PRO A 5 6.85 -19.13 15.64
N SER A 6 5.53 -18.98 15.81
CA SER A 6 4.64 -18.36 14.83
C SER A 6 4.95 -16.87 14.61
N MET A 7 5.34 -16.15 15.66
CA MET A 7 5.73 -14.74 15.61
C MET A 7 7.03 -14.51 14.81
N ILE A 8 7.95 -15.48 14.82
CA ILE A 8 9.19 -15.42 14.02
C ILE A 8 8.86 -15.50 12.53
N GLY A 9 7.88 -16.33 12.15
CA GLY A 9 7.39 -16.44 10.77
C GLY A 9 6.74 -15.14 10.29
N ASP A 10 5.94 -14.49 11.15
CA ASP A 10 5.28 -13.22 10.81
C ASP A 10 6.29 -12.06 10.67
N LEU A 11 7.31 -11.99 11.54
CA LEU A 11 8.36 -10.98 11.42
C LEU A 11 9.27 -11.19 10.21
N ALA A 12 9.51 -12.45 9.82
CA ALA A 12 10.25 -12.79 8.60
C ALA A 12 9.53 -12.33 7.32
N ALA A 13 8.22 -12.05 7.38
CA ALA A 13 7.44 -11.52 6.27
C ALA A 13 7.57 -10.00 6.10
N LEU A 14 8.11 -9.26 7.09
CA LEU A 14 8.24 -7.80 7.02
C LEU A 14 9.07 -7.30 5.82
N PRO A 15 10.21 -7.90 5.45
CA PRO A 15 10.94 -7.49 4.25
C PRO A 15 10.12 -7.63 2.98
N ALA A 16 9.36 -8.73 2.83
CA ALA A 16 8.46 -8.92 1.70
C ALA A 16 7.37 -7.84 1.65
N LEU A 17 6.81 -7.49 2.82
CA LEU A 17 5.79 -6.46 2.93
C LEU A 17 6.35 -5.06 2.60
N LEU A 18 7.54 -4.73 3.09
CA LEU A 18 8.23 -3.48 2.74
C LEU A 18 8.50 -3.38 1.24
N LEU A 19 8.94 -4.48 0.60
CA LEU A 19 9.09 -4.54 -0.85
C LEU A 19 7.75 -4.32 -1.55
N LEU A 20 6.68 -5.00 -1.10
CA LEU A 20 5.37 -4.86 -1.70
C LEU A 20 4.86 -3.41 -1.64
N PHE A 21 5.11 -2.72 -0.52
CA PHE A 21 4.58 -1.39 -0.24
C PHE A 21 5.48 -0.26 -0.73
N THR A 22 6.66 -0.54 -1.31
CA THR A 22 7.57 0.53 -1.77
C THR A 22 8.13 0.33 -3.17
N ALA A 23 8.38 -0.91 -3.61
CA ALA A 23 9.13 -1.14 -4.84
C ALA A 23 8.39 -0.69 -6.11
N PRO A 24 7.10 -1.04 -6.34
CA PRO A 24 6.42 -0.62 -7.56
C PRO A 24 6.25 0.90 -7.64
N GLY A 25 5.91 1.55 -6.52
CA GLY A 25 5.73 2.99 -6.47
C GLY A 25 7.02 3.76 -6.72
N TRP A 26 8.15 3.33 -6.14
CA TRP A 26 9.43 3.95 -6.42
C TRP A 26 9.90 3.72 -7.85
N ALA A 27 9.65 2.54 -8.43
CA ALA A 27 9.94 2.28 -9.83
C ALA A 27 9.14 3.22 -10.75
N LEU A 28 7.84 3.36 -10.51
CA LEU A 28 6.96 4.27 -11.27
C LEU A 28 7.38 5.74 -11.11
N LEU A 29 7.68 6.18 -9.89
CA LEU A 29 8.13 7.54 -9.63
C LEU A 29 9.51 7.83 -10.24
N ALA A 30 10.44 6.88 -10.18
CA ALA A 30 11.77 7.03 -10.76
C ALA A 30 11.72 7.09 -12.30
N LEU A 31 10.92 6.22 -12.93
CA LEU A 31 10.70 6.23 -14.38
C LEU A 31 10.09 7.55 -14.86
N SER A 32 9.13 8.07 -14.10
CA SER A 32 8.37 9.26 -14.46
C SER A 32 9.01 10.58 -13.99
N GLY A 33 10.05 10.53 -13.16
CA GLY A 33 10.65 11.72 -12.55
C GLY A 33 9.73 12.52 -11.61
N LEU A 34 8.50 12.04 -11.37
CA LEU A 34 7.46 12.75 -10.62
C LEU A 34 7.82 12.98 -9.16
N TRP A 35 8.69 12.14 -8.60
CA TRP A 35 9.14 12.26 -7.21
C TRP A 35 9.71 13.65 -6.89
N ARG A 36 10.32 14.33 -7.87
CA ARG A 36 10.91 15.67 -7.69
C ARG A 36 9.89 16.75 -7.33
N ARG A 37 8.59 16.52 -7.58
CA ARG A 37 7.51 17.46 -7.20
C ARG A 37 7.04 17.31 -5.75
N PHE A 38 7.45 16.23 -5.09
CA PHE A 38 7.05 15.89 -3.75
C PHE A 38 8.30 15.93 -2.85
N PRO A 39 8.55 17.02 -2.12
CA PRO A 39 9.75 17.12 -1.29
C PRO A 39 9.68 16.16 -0.10
N GLY A 40 10.83 15.58 0.25
CA GLY A 40 11.04 14.82 1.49
C GLY A 40 10.02 13.68 1.68
N LEU A 41 9.30 13.70 2.80
CA LEU A 41 8.37 12.63 3.18
C LEU A 41 7.17 12.52 2.22
N GLN A 42 6.80 13.58 1.51
CA GLN A 42 5.70 13.53 0.53
C GLN A 42 5.96 12.50 -0.57
N ALA A 43 7.20 12.39 -1.08
CA ALA A 43 7.53 11.42 -2.12
C ALA A 43 7.35 9.98 -1.63
N TRP A 44 7.68 9.71 -0.37
CA TRP A 44 7.46 8.40 0.25
C TRP A 44 5.97 8.09 0.41
N CYS A 45 5.16 9.06 0.85
CA CYS A 45 3.70 8.87 0.90
C CYS A 45 3.14 8.49 -0.48
N VAL A 46 3.53 9.21 -1.52
CA VAL A 46 3.09 8.93 -2.90
C VAL A 46 3.60 7.56 -3.37
N SER A 47 4.87 7.23 -3.14
CA SER A 47 5.45 5.93 -3.50
C SER A 47 4.69 4.78 -2.84
N ILE A 48 4.40 4.90 -1.55
CA ILE A 48 3.67 3.87 -0.81
C ILE A 48 2.24 3.74 -1.34
N GLY A 49 1.55 4.85 -1.57
CA GLY A 49 0.19 4.83 -2.15
C GLY A 49 0.15 4.19 -3.54
N LEU A 50 1.10 4.51 -4.41
CA LEU A 50 1.22 3.90 -5.75
C LEU A 50 1.54 2.40 -5.65
N SER A 51 2.39 1.99 -4.72
CA SER A 51 2.71 0.58 -4.49
C SER A 51 1.48 -0.20 -4.03
N ILE A 52 0.72 0.32 -3.06
CA ILE A 52 -0.51 -0.33 -2.59
C ILE A 52 -1.54 -0.45 -3.72
N ALA A 53 -1.71 0.60 -4.53
CA ALA A 53 -2.64 0.61 -5.66
C ALA A 53 -2.19 -0.29 -6.84
N PHE A 54 -0.90 -0.60 -6.94
CA PHE A 54 -0.34 -1.39 -8.04
C PHE A 54 -0.97 -2.77 -8.18
N TYR A 55 -1.11 -3.52 -7.07
CA TYR A 55 -1.60 -4.91 -7.11
C TYR A 55 -3.07 -5.02 -7.48
N PRO A 56 -4.01 -4.25 -6.89
CA PRO A 56 -5.38 -4.22 -7.36
C PRO A 56 -5.46 -3.93 -8.87
N VAL A 57 -4.73 -2.90 -9.35
CA VAL A 57 -4.73 -2.54 -10.78
C VAL A 57 -4.19 -3.70 -11.62
N LEU A 58 -3.06 -4.29 -11.23
CA LEU A 58 -2.46 -5.44 -11.89
C LEU A 58 -3.45 -6.61 -11.98
N PHE A 59 -3.94 -7.09 -10.84
CA PHE A 59 -4.79 -8.27 -10.77
C PHE A 59 -6.15 -8.07 -11.48
N TYR A 60 -6.77 -6.90 -11.35
CA TYR A 60 -7.99 -6.60 -12.10
C TYR A 60 -7.73 -6.54 -13.61
N THR A 61 -6.60 -5.98 -14.04
CA THR A 61 -6.21 -5.94 -15.46
C THR A 61 -6.01 -7.34 -16.03
N PHE A 62 -5.31 -8.22 -15.32
CA PHE A 62 -5.17 -9.62 -15.75
C PHE A 62 -6.52 -10.33 -15.74
N ARG A 63 -7.35 -10.14 -14.72
CA ARG A 63 -8.70 -10.72 -14.67
C ARG A 63 -9.58 -10.31 -15.85
N THR A 64 -9.49 -9.07 -16.32
CA THR A 64 -10.34 -8.57 -17.41
C THR A 64 -9.77 -8.85 -18.80
N LEU A 65 -8.47 -8.61 -19.01
CA LEU A 65 -7.86 -8.72 -20.34
C LEU A 65 -7.30 -10.10 -20.65
N LEU A 66 -6.83 -10.84 -19.63
CA LEU A 66 -6.16 -12.13 -19.77
C LEU A 66 -6.67 -13.13 -18.71
N PRO A 67 -7.98 -13.44 -18.68
CA PRO A 67 -8.63 -14.20 -17.60
C PRO A 67 -8.09 -15.64 -17.42
N SER A 68 -7.44 -16.20 -18.44
CA SER A 68 -6.79 -17.50 -18.39
C SER A 68 -5.42 -17.47 -17.73
N LEU A 69 -4.77 -16.31 -17.64
CA LEU A 69 -3.46 -16.20 -17.03
C LEU A 69 -3.59 -16.25 -15.50
N ARG A 70 -2.78 -17.10 -14.88
CA ARG A 70 -2.65 -17.18 -13.43
C ARG A 70 -1.31 -16.56 -13.02
N LEU A 71 -1.36 -15.58 -12.14
CA LEU A 71 -0.17 -15.04 -11.48
C LEU A 71 0.31 -16.03 -10.43
N GLY A 72 1.58 -15.96 -10.07
CA GLY A 72 2.17 -16.81 -9.05
C GLY A 72 3.38 -16.16 -8.40
N PRO A 73 4.01 -16.85 -7.43
CA PRO A 73 5.12 -16.31 -6.64
C PRO A 73 6.32 -15.90 -7.50
N LEU A 74 6.72 -16.73 -8.48
CA LEU A 74 7.90 -16.47 -9.30
C LEU A 74 7.73 -15.24 -10.22
N PRO A 75 6.67 -15.13 -11.06
CA PRO A 75 6.44 -13.92 -11.85
C PRO A 75 6.36 -12.65 -10.99
N LEU A 76 5.72 -12.74 -9.82
CA LEU A 76 5.63 -11.62 -8.89
C LEU A 76 7.02 -11.22 -8.33
N ALA A 77 7.82 -12.18 -7.89
CA ALA A 77 9.17 -11.94 -7.38
C ALA A 77 10.08 -11.32 -8.45
N LEU A 78 10.01 -11.81 -9.69
CA LEU A 78 10.76 -11.23 -10.82
C LEU A 78 10.32 -9.80 -11.13
N LEU A 79 9.01 -9.52 -11.08
CA LEU A 79 8.46 -8.18 -11.25
C LEU A 79 8.94 -7.23 -10.15
N LEU A 80 8.93 -7.66 -8.88
CA LEU A 80 9.43 -6.85 -7.77
C LEU A 80 10.94 -6.62 -7.87
N LEU A 81 11.72 -7.64 -8.27
CA LEU A 81 13.13 -7.50 -8.53
C LEU A 81 13.40 -6.48 -9.65
N LEU A 82 12.61 -6.52 -10.73
CA LEU A 82 12.67 -5.52 -11.80
C LEU A 82 12.35 -4.11 -11.25
N CYS A 83 11.30 -3.95 -10.44
CA CYS A 83 10.97 -2.67 -9.84
C CYS A 83 12.10 -2.12 -8.96
N VAL A 84 12.68 -2.97 -8.09
CA VAL A 84 13.79 -2.58 -7.22
C VAL A 84 15.03 -2.20 -8.03
N THR A 85 15.45 -3.06 -8.97
CA THR A 85 16.63 -2.80 -9.81
C THR A 85 16.49 -1.53 -10.62
N LEU A 86 15.30 -1.28 -11.18
CA LEU A 86 14.99 -0.08 -11.93
C LEU A 86 15.02 1.17 -11.04
N ALA A 87 14.38 1.13 -9.88
CA ALA A 87 14.36 2.24 -8.93
C ALA A 87 15.79 2.57 -8.45
N LEU A 88 16.58 1.57 -8.06
CA LEU A 88 17.97 1.75 -7.65
C LEU A 88 18.83 2.32 -8.78
N TRP A 89 18.70 1.79 -10.00
CA TRP A 89 19.47 2.26 -11.14
C TRP A 89 19.17 3.72 -11.51
N LEU A 90 17.89 4.10 -11.56
CA LEU A 90 17.45 5.44 -11.92
C LEU A 90 17.74 6.47 -10.83
N LEU A 91 17.69 6.08 -9.55
CA LEU A 91 17.89 6.97 -8.41
C LEU A 91 19.32 6.96 -7.85
N ARG A 92 20.25 6.16 -8.42
CA ARG A 92 21.61 5.95 -7.90
C ARG A 92 22.43 7.22 -7.66
N HIS A 93 22.16 8.29 -8.40
CA HIS A 93 22.88 9.57 -8.27
C HIS A 93 22.15 10.57 -7.36
N GLU A 94 20.86 10.35 -7.07
CA GLU A 94 20.00 11.30 -6.36
C GLU A 94 19.39 10.71 -5.07
N TRP A 95 19.78 9.49 -4.67
CA TRP A 95 19.24 8.82 -3.47
C TRP A 95 19.37 9.64 -2.19
N ARG A 96 20.41 10.48 -2.07
CA ARG A 96 20.61 11.38 -0.93
C ARG A 96 19.48 12.39 -0.79
N ALA A 97 18.84 12.81 -1.89
CA ALA A 97 17.70 13.72 -1.84
C ALA A 97 16.45 13.04 -1.25
N LEU A 98 16.34 11.71 -1.39
CA LEU A 98 15.19 10.93 -0.93
C LEU A 98 15.20 10.65 0.58
N VAL A 99 16.37 10.74 1.22
CA VAL A 99 16.56 10.44 2.65
C VAL A 99 16.88 11.68 3.49
N ARG A 100 16.76 12.87 2.90
CA ARG A 100 16.92 14.15 3.60
C ARG A 100 15.56 14.59 4.15
N PHE A 101 15.38 14.40 5.45
CA PHE A 101 14.18 14.81 6.17
C PHE A 101 14.48 15.95 7.15
N THR A 102 13.53 16.87 7.27
CA THR A 102 13.50 17.93 8.27
C THR A 102 13.13 17.36 9.65
N PRO A 103 13.36 18.09 10.77
CA PRO A 103 13.01 17.61 12.11
C PRO A 103 11.52 17.25 12.27
N LEU A 104 10.61 18.01 11.65
CA LEU A 104 9.18 17.69 11.67
C LEU A 104 8.82 16.45 10.85
N GLU A 105 9.54 16.17 9.76
CA GLU A 105 9.36 14.93 9.00
C GLU A 105 9.87 13.73 9.79
N TRP A 106 11.00 13.86 10.49
CA TRP A 106 11.47 12.82 11.41
C TRP A 106 10.47 12.55 12.53
N LEU A 107 9.84 13.59 13.08
CA LEU A 107 8.76 13.43 14.07
C LEU A 107 7.54 12.72 13.45
N ALA A 108 7.12 13.08 12.24
CA ALA A 108 6.05 12.37 11.53
C ALA A 108 6.39 10.90 11.30
N ILE A 109 7.62 10.59 10.87
CA ILE A 109 8.10 9.22 10.71
C ILE A 109 8.04 8.48 12.04
N ALA A 110 8.52 9.08 13.13
CA ALA A 110 8.47 8.47 14.46
C ALA A 110 7.03 8.17 14.91
N LEU A 111 6.08 9.07 14.65
CA LEU A 111 4.66 8.86 14.96
C LEU A 111 4.03 7.76 14.10
N VAL A 112 4.37 7.67 12.81
CA VAL A 112 3.93 6.55 11.95
C VAL A 112 4.51 5.23 12.44
N MET A 113 5.80 5.21 12.80
CA MET A 113 6.45 4.01 13.36
C MET A 113 5.84 3.59 14.70
N LEU A 114 5.52 4.56 15.57
CA LEU A 114 4.81 4.29 16.81
C LEU A 114 3.41 3.74 16.55
N THR A 115 2.69 4.31 15.59
CA THR A 115 1.37 3.81 15.17
C THR A 115 1.50 2.36 14.68
N LEU A 116 2.41 2.08 13.75
CA LEU A 116 2.71 0.72 13.27
C LEU A 116 3.02 -0.24 14.41
N LEU A 117 3.88 0.15 15.35
CA LEU A 117 4.22 -0.66 16.51
C LEU A 117 2.97 -1.02 17.31
N THR A 118 2.10 -0.06 17.62
CA THR A 118 0.85 -0.34 18.35
C THR A 118 -0.08 -1.29 17.60
N ARG A 119 -0.12 -1.23 16.26
CA ARG A 119 -0.95 -2.13 15.45
C ARG A 119 -0.37 -3.54 15.37
N LEU A 120 0.96 -3.67 15.31
CA LEU A 120 1.63 -4.97 15.27
C LEU A 120 1.62 -5.66 16.64
N LEU A 121 1.73 -4.92 17.74
CA LEU A 121 1.64 -5.50 19.10
C LEU A 121 0.28 -6.13 19.39
N ILE A 122 -0.82 -5.61 18.82
CA ILE A 122 -2.15 -6.21 19.05
C ILE A 122 -2.24 -7.62 18.47
N ILE A 123 -1.58 -7.89 17.33
CA ILE A 123 -1.69 -9.17 16.63
C ILE A 123 -0.70 -10.23 17.11
N THR A 124 0.30 -9.85 17.91
CA THR A 124 1.14 -10.84 18.59
C THR A 124 0.36 -11.59 19.66
N ASP A 125 -0.59 -10.93 20.31
CA ASP A 125 -1.43 -11.55 21.35
C ASP A 125 -2.66 -12.25 20.76
N GLN A 126 -3.09 -11.86 19.56
CA GLN A 126 -4.29 -12.36 18.87
C GLN A 126 -3.96 -12.66 17.39
N PRO A 127 -3.35 -13.83 17.09
CA PRO A 127 -2.82 -14.15 15.76
C PRO A 127 -3.89 -14.54 14.72
N TYR A 128 -5.18 -14.31 15.01
CA TYR A 128 -6.30 -14.60 14.13
C TYR A 128 -7.13 -13.34 13.89
N PRO A 129 -7.48 -13.04 12.62
CA PRO A 129 -8.30 -11.88 12.33
C PRO A 129 -9.72 -12.05 12.92
N ALA A 130 -10.14 -11.07 13.72
CA ALA A 130 -11.37 -11.13 14.50
C ALA A 130 -12.64 -10.87 13.69
N TRP A 131 -13.80 -11.32 14.20
CA TRP A 131 -15.13 -11.10 13.64
C TRP A 131 -15.48 -11.90 12.37
N ALA A 132 -16.77 -11.91 12.00
CA ALA A 132 -17.30 -12.76 10.93
C ALA A 132 -16.77 -12.38 9.53
N ASP A 133 -16.63 -11.08 9.24
CA ASP A 133 -16.12 -10.58 7.95
C ASP A 133 -14.69 -11.08 7.66
N SER A 134 -13.89 -11.26 8.72
CA SER A 134 -12.51 -11.72 8.61
C SER A 134 -12.37 -13.13 8.04
N LEU A 135 -13.33 -14.03 8.32
CA LEU A 135 -13.35 -15.36 7.71
C LEU A 135 -13.48 -15.24 6.19
N HIS A 136 -14.41 -14.39 5.72
CA HIS A 136 -14.60 -14.15 4.30
C HIS A 136 -13.34 -13.56 3.65
N HIS A 137 -12.67 -12.61 4.32
CA HIS A 137 -11.42 -12.04 3.86
C HIS A 137 -10.28 -13.07 3.77
N ALA A 138 -10.19 -13.99 4.73
CA ALA A 138 -9.17 -15.04 4.73
C ALA A 138 -9.41 -16.05 3.59
N LEU A 139 -10.67 -16.44 3.35
CA LEU A 139 -11.05 -17.31 2.24
C LEU A 139 -10.74 -16.67 0.88
N LEU A 140 -11.04 -15.38 0.70
CA LEU A 140 -10.74 -14.68 -0.55
C LEU A 140 -9.24 -14.47 -0.77
N THR A 141 -8.49 -14.22 0.30
CA THR A 141 -7.01 -14.20 0.25
C THR A 141 -6.48 -15.56 -0.20
N ARG A 142 -6.99 -16.64 0.40
CA ARG A 142 -6.62 -18.02 0.05
C ARG A 142 -6.95 -18.35 -1.41
N LEU A 143 -8.18 -18.14 -1.84
CA LEU A 143 -8.61 -18.42 -3.21
C LEU A 143 -7.79 -17.64 -4.24
N THR A 144 -7.44 -16.39 -3.93
CA THR A 144 -6.58 -15.57 -4.80
C THR A 144 -5.16 -16.13 -4.87
N ALA A 145 -4.59 -16.56 -3.73
CA ALA A 145 -3.25 -17.15 -3.68
C ALA A 145 -3.18 -18.53 -4.34
N GLU A 146 -4.20 -19.37 -4.19
CA GLU A 146 -4.24 -20.71 -4.78
C GLU A 146 -4.48 -20.66 -6.30
N HIS A 147 -5.36 -19.78 -6.77
CA HIS A 147 -5.73 -19.73 -8.19
C HIS A 147 -4.92 -18.74 -9.01
N GLY A 148 -4.21 -17.79 -8.40
CA GLY A 148 -3.43 -16.80 -9.14
C GLY A 148 -4.27 -15.73 -9.85
N VAL A 149 -5.54 -15.59 -9.48
CA VAL A 149 -6.49 -14.62 -10.05
C VAL A 149 -7.44 -14.15 -8.96
N LEU A 150 -8.00 -12.95 -9.09
CA LEU A 150 -9.10 -12.54 -8.22
C LEU A 150 -10.33 -13.42 -8.49
N PRO A 151 -10.92 -14.04 -7.46
CA PRO A 151 -12.01 -14.99 -7.63
C PRO A 151 -13.27 -14.31 -8.17
N SER A 152 -14.03 -15.06 -8.97
CA SER A 152 -15.36 -14.68 -9.46
C SER A 152 -16.50 -15.17 -8.56
N THR A 153 -16.26 -16.20 -7.75
CA THR A 153 -17.21 -16.79 -6.78
C THR A 153 -16.48 -17.15 -5.48
N LEU A 154 -17.22 -17.37 -4.39
CA LEU A 154 -16.67 -17.89 -3.13
C LEU A 154 -16.65 -19.43 -3.06
N GLU A 155 -16.82 -20.12 -4.19
CA GLU A 155 -16.78 -21.58 -4.21
C GLU A 155 -15.38 -22.12 -3.87
N PRO A 156 -15.28 -23.32 -3.25
CA PRO A 156 -16.36 -24.24 -2.87
C PRO A 156 -17.04 -23.91 -1.53
N TYR A 157 -16.66 -22.81 -0.88
CA TYR A 157 -17.17 -22.47 0.45
C TYR A 157 -18.61 -21.98 0.43
N PHE A 158 -18.96 -21.18 -0.57
CA PHE A 158 -20.33 -20.71 -0.77
C PHE A 158 -20.60 -20.29 -2.23
N ALA A 159 -21.78 -20.61 -2.74
CA ALA A 159 -22.20 -20.27 -4.10
C ALA A 159 -22.70 -18.81 -4.22
N ILE A 160 -21.82 -17.84 -3.94
CA ILE A 160 -22.08 -16.40 -4.14
C ILE A 160 -21.16 -15.82 -5.23
N PRO A 161 -21.72 -15.09 -6.21
CA PRO A 161 -20.92 -14.35 -7.18
C PRO A 161 -20.26 -13.11 -6.54
N LEU A 162 -19.02 -12.82 -6.94
CA LEU A 162 -18.20 -11.71 -6.42
C LEU A 162 -18.08 -10.54 -7.41
N GLY A 163 -18.98 -10.47 -8.41
CA GLY A 163 -18.92 -9.45 -9.47
C GLY A 163 -19.09 -8.00 -8.95
N GLN A 164 -19.80 -7.82 -7.84
CA GLN A 164 -20.00 -6.52 -7.18
C GLN A 164 -19.13 -6.35 -5.93
N TYR A 165 -18.27 -7.32 -5.63
CA TYR A 165 -17.43 -7.29 -4.44
C TYR A 165 -16.11 -6.58 -4.71
N HIS A 166 -15.62 -5.81 -3.73
CA HIS A 166 -14.32 -5.14 -3.80
C HIS A 166 -13.19 -6.09 -3.42
N LEU A 167 -12.44 -6.55 -4.43
CA LEU A 167 -11.46 -7.63 -4.29
C LEU A 167 -10.00 -7.14 -4.23
N GLY A 168 -9.78 -5.83 -4.29
CA GLY A 168 -8.43 -5.25 -4.36
C GLY A 168 -7.52 -5.61 -3.18
N LEU A 169 -8.07 -5.70 -1.96
CA LEU A 169 -7.30 -6.13 -0.79
C LEU A 169 -6.64 -7.51 -0.99
N TYR A 170 -7.34 -8.43 -1.65
CA TYR A 170 -6.88 -9.82 -1.79
C TYR A 170 -5.73 -9.96 -2.77
N ALA A 171 -5.59 -9.01 -3.72
CA ALA A 171 -4.41 -8.93 -4.56
C ALA A 171 -3.14 -8.67 -3.73
N LEU A 172 -3.23 -7.80 -2.71
CA LEU A 172 -2.12 -7.49 -1.81
C LEU A 172 -1.84 -8.64 -0.83
N THR A 173 -2.87 -9.16 -0.17
CA THR A 173 -2.70 -10.19 0.87
C THR A 173 -2.25 -11.52 0.28
N ALA A 174 -2.73 -11.91 -0.90
CA ALA A 174 -2.25 -13.09 -1.61
C ALA A 174 -0.80 -12.93 -2.09
N SER A 175 -0.43 -11.74 -2.54
CA SER A 175 0.95 -11.42 -2.91
C SER A 175 1.89 -11.57 -1.71
N LEU A 176 1.49 -11.14 -0.52
CA LEU A 176 2.26 -11.39 0.70
C LEU A 176 2.35 -12.88 1.02
N ALA A 177 1.22 -13.62 0.98
CA ALA A 177 1.19 -15.05 1.24
C ALA A 177 2.16 -15.83 0.33
N TRP A 178 2.25 -15.46 -0.95
CA TRP A 178 3.21 -16.06 -1.89
C TRP A 178 4.67 -15.80 -1.52
N LEU A 179 5.01 -14.57 -1.12
CA LEU A 179 6.40 -14.17 -0.87
C LEU A 179 6.90 -14.63 0.50
N SER A 180 6.01 -14.74 1.49
CA SER A 180 6.37 -15.14 2.85
C SER A 180 6.10 -16.61 3.16
N GLY A 181 5.27 -17.29 2.36
CA GLY A 181 4.79 -18.64 2.67
C GLY A 181 3.81 -18.68 3.85
N LEU A 182 3.36 -17.53 4.36
CA LEU A 182 2.38 -17.47 5.44
C LEU A 182 1.02 -18.01 5.00
N PRO A 183 0.26 -18.62 5.93
CA PRO A 183 -1.13 -18.96 5.65
C PRO A 183 -1.95 -17.69 5.39
N ALA A 184 -3.02 -17.83 4.60
CA ALA A 184 -3.81 -16.71 4.11
C ALA A 184 -4.37 -15.78 5.21
N HIS A 185 -4.74 -16.33 6.38
CA HIS A 185 -5.26 -15.53 7.49
C HIS A 185 -4.17 -14.65 8.14
N SER A 186 -2.94 -15.16 8.30
CA SER A 186 -1.81 -14.40 8.84
C SER A 186 -1.32 -13.35 7.84
N ALA A 187 -1.22 -13.72 6.56
CA ALA A 187 -0.88 -12.76 5.51
C ALA A 187 -1.92 -11.62 5.42
N LEU A 188 -3.21 -11.94 5.55
CA LEU A 188 -4.29 -10.96 5.63
C LEU A 188 -4.13 -10.04 6.85
N LEU A 189 -3.99 -10.61 8.04
CA LEU A 189 -3.94 -9.87 9.28
C LEU A 189 -2.73 -8.93 9.32
N LEU A 190 -1.54 -9.43 8.97
CA LEU A 190 -0.31 -8.64 8.93
C LEU A 190 -0.41 -7.50 7.91
N THR A 191 -0.91 -7.77 6.71
CA THR A 191 -1.12 -6.73 5.68
C THR A 191 -2.11 -5.67 6.17
N ALA A 192 -3.24 -6.08 6.75
CA ALA A 192 -4.27 -5.17 7.23
C ALA A 192 -3.75 -4.28 8.38
N GLN A 193 -2.98 -4.83 9.31
CA GLN A 193 -2.35 -4.05 10.39
C GLN A 193 -1.27 -3.11 9.88
N MET A 194 -0.50 -3.49 8.86
CA MET A 194 0.43 -2.56 8.22
C MET A 194 -0.33 -1.38 7.58
N LEU A 195 -1.39 -1.67 6.82
CA LEU A 195 -2.22 -0.62 6.21
C LEU A 195 -2.85 0.30 7.28
N ASN A 196 -3.28 -0.28 8.41
CA ASN A 196 -3.78 0.46 9.57
C ASN A 196 -2.69 1.34 10.19
N GLY A 197 -1.47 0.83 10.35
CA GLY A 197 -0.35 1.62 10.87
C GLY A 197 0.07 2.77 9.93
N LEU A 198 -0.15 2.60 8.63
CA LEU A 198 0.10 3.62 7.61
C LEU A 198 -1.07 4.59 7.37
N CYS A 199 -2.13 4.53 8.17
CA CYS A 199 -3.34 5.35 7.98
C CYS A 199 -3.07 6.87 7.95
N GLY A 200 -2.03 7.33 8.64
CA GLY A 200 -1.65 8.74 8.69
C GLY A 200 -0.99 9.27 7.40
N LEU A 201 -0.53 8.42 6.47
CA LEU A 201 0.28 8.87 5.34
C LEU A 201 -0.48 9.79 4.38
N GLY A 202 -1.73 9.44 4.04
CA GLY A 202 -2.55 10.27 3.18
C GLY A 202 -2.92 11.62 3.82
N VAL A 203 -3.11 11.62 5.14
CA VAL A 203 -3.39 12.82 5.94
C VAL A 203 -2.15 13.71 6.00
N PHE A 204 -0.97 13.14 6.24
CA PHE A 204 0.30 13.86 6.19
C PHE A 204 0.47 14.54 4.83
N LEU A 205 0.34 13.77 3.74
CA LEU A 205 0.52 14.29 2.39
C LEU A 205 -0.42 15.47 2.09
N ALA A 206 -1.71 15.32 2.39
CA ALA A 206 -2.70 16.36 2.12
C ALA A 206 -2.43 17.63 2.95
N LEU A 207 -2.17 17.49 4.25
CA LEU A 207 -1.95 18.63 5.14
C LEU A 207 -0.59 19.31 4.89
N ASP A 208 0.49 18.56 4.66
CA ASP A 208 1.81 19.15 4.36
C ASP A 208 1.77 19.93 3.03
N ARG A 209 0.93 19.48 2.09
CA ARG A 209 0.76 20.15 0.78
C ARG A 209 -0.11 21.41 0.85
N TYR A 210 -1.16 21.44 1.65
CA TYR A 210 -2.19 22.50 1.59
C TYR A 210 -2.38 23.33 2.86
N SER A 211 -1.87 22.88 4.01
CA SER A 211 -2.08 23.54 5.30
C SER A 211 -0.77 23.85 6.03
N GLY A 212 0.28 23.08 5.79
CA GLY A 212 1.60 23.24 6.38
C GLY A 212 2.04 22.07 7.25
N ARG A 213 3.35 21.94 7.42
CA ARG A 213 4.00 20.75 7.99
C ARG A 213 3.63 20.45 9.43
N LEU A 214 3.48 21.47 10.26
CA LEU A 214 3.06 21.28 11.65
C LEU A 214 1.66 20.65 11.71
N GLY A 215 0.73 21.15 10.88
CA GLY A 215 -0.61 20.57 10.76
C GLY A 215 -0.58 19.12 10.29
N ALA A 216 0.33 18.78 9.37
CA ALA A 216 0.53 17.40 8.91
C ALA A 216 0.99 16.46 10.04
N VAL A 217 1.97 16.88 10.84
CA VAL A 217 2.44 16.12 12.01
C VAL A 217 1.32 15.92 13.03
N VAL A 218 0.57 16.97 13.35
CA VAL A 218 -0.58 16.89 14.26
C VAL A 218 -1.64 15.94 13.70
N GLY A 219 -1.93 16.02 12.40
CA GLY A 219 -2.87 15.12 11.73
C GLY A 219 -2.47 13.65 11.81
N VAL A 220 -1.18 13.34 11.62
CA VAL A 220 -0.66 11.96 11.81
C VAL A 220 -0.85 11.49 13.24
N ALA A 221 -0.53 12.31 14.24
CA ALA A 221 -0.70 11.95 15.64
C ALA A 221 -2.19 11.69 15.97
N VAL A 222 -3.07 12.58 15.52
CA VAL A 222 -4.52 12.47 15.76
C VAL A 222 -5.07 11.19 15.15
N VAL A 223 -4.78 10.93 13.87
CA VAL A 223 -5.35 9.79 13.14
C VAL A 223 -4.72 8.47 13.56
N GLY A 224 -3.40 8.44 13.78
CA GLY A 224 -2.68 7.22 14.14
C GLY A 224 -2.87 6.78 15.59
N LEU A 225 -2.85 7.73 16.54
CA LEU A 225 -2.73 7.43 17.97
C LEU A 225 -3.93 7.86 18.82
N LEU A 226 -4.63 8.95 18.44
CA LEU A 226 -5.70 9.52 19.27
C LEU A 226 -7.11 9.13 18.82
N SER A 227 -7.29 8.80 17.54
CA SER A 227 -8.58 8.47 16.96
C SER A 227 -8.96 7.02 17.21
N HIS A 228 -10.23 6.80 17.60
CA HIS A 228 -10.77 5.45 17.79
C HIS A 228 -10.76 4.63 16.48
N GLN A 229 -11.12 5.27 15.37
CA GLN A 229 -10.93 4.70 14.04
C GLN A 229 -9.72 5.37 13.36
N PRO A 230 -8.85 4.62 12.68
CA PRO A 230 -9.00 3.21 12.30
C PRO A 230 -8.47 2.17 13.30
N ALA A 231 -8.00 2.58 14.48
CA ALA A 231 -7.36 1.68 15.46
C ALA A 231 -8.21 0.43 15.79
N TRP A 232 -9.52 0.58 15.87
CA TRP A 232 -10.46 -0.49 16.22
C TRP A 232 -10.91 -1.40 15.07
N TYR A 233 -10.54 -1.10 13.82
CA TYR A 233 -10.93 -1.93 12.68
C TYR A 233 -10.43 -3.38 12.75
N VAL A 234 -9.33 -3.63 13.47
CA VAL A 234 -8.80 -4.98 13.70
C VAL A 234 -9.82 -5.88 14.39
N ASN A 235 -10.65 -5.33 15.28
CA ASN A 235 -11.66 -6.08 16.02
C ASN A 235 -12.90 -6.41 15.18
N TRP A 236 -13.16 -5.66 14.11
CA TRP A 236 -14.38 -5.78 13.29
C TRP A 236 -14.13 -6.40 11.91
N GLY A 237 -12.87 -6.66 11.57
CA GLY A 237 -12.51 -7.14 10.23
C GLY A 237 -12.72 -6.10 9.12
N ARG A 238 -12.68 -4.79 9.43
CA ARG A 238 -12.86 -3.70 8.44
C ARG A 238 -11.63 -3.50 7.52
N PHE A 239 -11.06 -4.60 7.04
CA PHE A 239 -9.78 -4.64 6.33
C PHE A 239 -9.86 -4.03 4.92
N THR A 240 -10.98 -4.21 4.25
CA THR A 240 -11.21 -3.61 2.94
C THR A 240 -11.40 -2.10 3.02
N GLN A 241 -12.04 -1.62 4.09
CA GLN A 241 -12.19 -0.19 4.37
C GLN A 241 -10.84 0.47 4.66
N ILE A 242 -10.01 -0.12 5.53
CA ILE A 242 -8.69 0.46 5.82
C ILE A 242 -7.80 0.47 4.57
N ALA A 243 -7.81 -0.58 3.75
CA ALA A 243 -7.05 -0.61 2.50
C ALA A 243 -7.42 0.54 1.56
N SER A 244 -8.72 0.83 1.42
CA SER A 244 -9.18 2.00 0.65
C SER A 244 -8.78 3.32 1.30
N GLN A 245 -8.94 3.45 2.61
CA GLN A 245 -8.65 4.70 3.33
C GLN A 245 -7.15 5.05 3.30
N THR A 246 -6.25 4.06 3.37
CA THR A 246 -4.80 4.26 3.30
C THR A 246 -4.38 4.98 2.01
N ILE A 247 -5.02 4.69 0.87
CA ILE A 247 -4.68 5.31 -0.42
C ILE A 247 -5.59 6.46 -0.82
N MET A 248 -6.76 6.62 -0.20
CA MET A 248 -7.80 7.57 -0.62
C MET A 248 -7.30 9.02 -0.72
N LEU A 249 -6.69 9.55 0.34
CA LEU A 249 -6.21 10.93 0.32
C LEU A 249 -5.00 11.10 -0.60
N ILE A 250 -4.17 10.08 -0.77
CA ILE A 250 -3.07 10.10 -1.73
C ILE A 250 -3.61 10.20 -3.15
N ALA A 251 -4.59 9.36 -3.50
CA ALA A 251 -5.28 9.40 -4.78
C ALA A 251 -5.97 10.76 -5.02
N TRP A 252 -6.58 11.34 -3.99
CA TRP A 252 -7.17 12.68 -4.06
C TRP A 252 -6.12 13.75 -4.38
N VAL A 253 -5.00 13.80 -3.65
CA VAL A 253 -3.90 14.76 -3.90
C VAL A 253 -3.38 14.61 -5.33
N LEU A 254 -3.09 13.38 -5.77
CA LEU A 254 -2.57 13.14 -7.13
C LEU A 254 -3.57 13.54 -8.22
N SER A 255 -4.86 13.22 -8.02
CA SER A 255 -5.93 13.60 -8.96
C SER A 255 -6.09 15.12 -9.03
N TRP A 256 -6.03 15.79 -7.88
CA TRP A 256 -6.14 17.24 -7.81
C TRP A 256 -4.95 17.94 -8.48
N GLU A 257 -3.72 17.50 -8.22
CA GLU A 257 -2.53 18.05 -8.88
C GLU A 257 -2.60 17.81 -10.41
N ALA A 258 -3.05 16.63 -10.86
CA ALA A 258 -3.27 16.35 -12.28
C ALA A 258 -4.28 17.31 -12.92
N LEU A 259 -5.42 17.57 -12.26
CA LEU A 259 -6.43 18.53 -12.73
C LEU A 259 -5.90 19.97 -12.75
N ARG A 260 -5.11 20.38 -11.75
CA ARG A 260 -4.50 21.72 -11.71
C ARG A 260 -3.54 21.93 -12.88
N ILE A 261 -2.72 20.93 -13.20
CA ILE A 261 -1.80 20.98 -14.34
C ILE A 261 -2.59 21.04 -15.65
N TRP A 262 -3.62 20.21 -15.78
CA TRP A 262 -4.46 20.18 -16.98
C TRP A 262 -5.17 21.51 -17.27
N ARG A 263 -5.57 22.24 -16.21
CA ARG A 263 -6.20 23.56 -16.33
C ARG A 263 -5.23 24.72 -16.54
N ALA A 264 -3.93 24.54 -16.30
CA ALA A 264 -2.96 25.62 -16.46
C ALA A 264 -2.85 26.02 -17.95
N PRO A 265 -2.78 27.33 -18.29
CA PRO A 265 -2.58 27.77 -19.65
C PRO A 265 -1.33 27.10 -20.22
N ALA A 266 -1.44 26.45 -21.37
CA ALA A 266 -0.32 25.71 -21.97
C ALA A 266 0.79 26.66 -22.40
N THR A 267 1.74 26.94 -21.53
CA THR A 267 2.90 27.80 -21.84
C THR A 267 4.04 27.01 -22.47
N THR A 268 4.13 25.69 -22.27
CA THR A 268 5.05 24.82 -23.03
C THR A 268 4.49 23.40 -23.28
N ARG A 269 4.88 22.81 -24.42
CA ARG A 269 4.54 21.43 -24.86
C ARG A 269 4.95 20.35 -23.82
N ARG A 270 5.92 20.68 -22.95
CA ARG A 270 6.45 19.85 -21.86
C ARG A 270 5.43 19.52 -20.77
N ASP A 271 4.47 20.41 -20.49
CA ASP A 271 3.47 20.19 -19.44
C ASP A 271 2.37 19.20 -19.86
N ARG A 272 2.19 18.95 -21.16
CA ARG A 272 1.20 17.99 -21.67
C ARG A 272 1.67 16.53 -21.59
N CYS A 273 2.98 16.26 -21.58
CA CYS A 273 3.54 14.91 -21.43
C CYS A 273 3.27 14.31 -20.03
N TRP A 274 2.86 15.14 -19.06
CA TRP A 274 2.47 14.74 -17.70
C TRP A 274 1.20 13.90 -17.63
N VAL A 275 0.21 14.17 -18.49
CA VAL A 275 -1.06 13.41 -18.49
C VAL A 275 -0.86 11.98 -19.00
N VAL A 276 0.27 11.70 -19.65
CA VAL A 276 0.56 10.43 -20.35
C VAL A 276 1.77 9.69 -19.74
N GLY A 277 2.38 10.20 -18.66
CA GLY A 277 3.48 9.49 -17.98
C GLY A 277 4.78 9.38 -18.78
N LEU A 278 5.02 10.26 -19.76
CA LEU A 278 6.27 10.27 -20.54
C LEU A 278 7.21 11.36 -20.03
N ALA A 279 8.17 10.97 -19.21
CA ALA A 279 9.10 11.87 -18.53
C ALA A 279 10.36 12.25 -19.32
N ARG A 280 10.37 12.09 -20.64
CA ARG A 280 11.48 12.56 -21.47
C ARG A 280 10.98 13.31 -22.70
N CYS A 281 10.89 14.63 -22.55
CA CYS A 281 10.91 15.62 -23.61
C CYS A 281 11.86 16.73 -23.19
#